data_AF-A0A2V7UL18-F1
#
_entry.id   AF-A0A2V7UL18-F1
#
_cell.length_a   1.000
_cell.length_b   1.000
_cell.length_c   1.000
_cell.angle_alpha   90.00
_cell.angle_beta   90.00
_cell.angle_gamma   90.00
#
_symmetry.space_group_name_H-M   'P 1'
#
loop_
_entity.id
_entity.type
_entity.pdbx_description
1 polymer ?
#
loop_
_entity_poly.entity_id
_entity_poly.type
_entity_poly.pdbx_seq_one_letter_code
_entity_poly.pdbx_strand_id
1 'polypeptide(L)'
;MRHFATLTPIFKASFMTGQSTDLRGKGLLLPALALGILVLAGVAVSFPPVARYVSPPTRAGARGDCLSCHAAAADLKGGGDPGMVEQWRRSVHFARGVTCQACHGTNHEAMIHSHGEVSAGVCGRCHAEAVNEFNNQGHALAAAMAESNAKFMAQSAEMQRQGCMGCHAIGRHFPDGSVGKCNYCHTGHLFSAAQAREPEACLTCHAGPDHPQFEAYEESKHGIAYAATRDTRQAPTCATCHMPAGSHDVSQGITLGGVAFGGTLEGEVLRLPLKTLARAEFEKKRANMLQICTGCHATSFARDALADADAIKKQTDRLVDRAAGIVEAVYRAGALDPRPEDRPPNPVEGASLVMGTHQLYENTSPLEQRFFEVAVFHGPTTWKGAYHNSPDHTHWLGNMKVKESLIYMEAEARHLLGGSLSPKTPSAKAPAPFSRTFIPPSEVGVPFKPGAKYVGDRYCEGCDADVYRSWRKTEMAAAFGALYPGADREAKTHALSLDPDKDFTRDPSCFPCHTTGFGQPGGFVSLEQTPNRQGVQCEACHGPASEYMDHMETRKPGEEVKVAGLVVADVRACVQCHHPSDPCPDDKYVFDYAVMKSKGIHAIHRR
;
A
#
# COMPACT_ATOMS: atom_id res chain seq x y z
N MET A 1 22.86 37.23 -38.88
CA MET A 1 24.06 37.92 -38.36
C MET A 1 24.22 37.48 -36.90
N ARG A 2 24.69 36.27 -36.55
CA ARG A 2 26.06 35.70 -36.52
C ARG A 2 27.16 36.65 -35.98
N HIS A 3 27.56 36.43 -34.73
CA HIS A 3 28.95 36.30 -34.22
C HIS A 3 28.87 35.67 -32.79
N PHE A 4 29.25 34.40 -32.55
CA PHE A 4 30.61 33.83 -32.32
C PHE A 4 31.35 34.54 -31.16
N ALA A 5 31.51 33.97 -29.95
CA ALA A 5 32.23 32.76 -29.48
C ALA A 5 33.78 32.90 -29.47
N THR A 6 34.39 32.67 -28.29
CA THR A 6 35.76 32.14 -27.99
C THR A 6 35.98 32.25 -26.46
N LEU A 7 36.06 31.18 -25.65
CA LEU A 7 37.02 30.08 -25.46
C LEU A 7 38.45 30.51 -24.99
N THR A 8 38.65 30.43 -23.65
CA THR A 8 39.74 29.76 -22.85
C THR A 8 41.24 29.91 -23.21
N PRO A 9 42.19 29.34 -22.41
CA PRO A 9 42.53 29.42 -20.96
C PRO A 9 44.03 29.83 -20.80
N ILE A 10 44.67 29.74 -19.61
CA ILE A 10 46.11 29.34 -19.44
C ILE A 10 46.59 29.41 -17.95
N PHE A 11 47.06 28.25 -17.44
CA PHE A 11 48.18 27.98 -16.50
C PHE A 11 48.17 28.61 -15.08
N LYS A 12 48.67 27.99 -13.99
CA LYS A 12 49.55 26.84 -13.76
C LYS A 12 49.43 26.42 -12.28
N ALA A 13 49.60 25.12 -11.99
CA ALA A 13 49.78 24.56 -10.66
C ALA A 13 51.26 24.62 -10.19
N SER A 14 51.46 24.64 -8.86
CA SER A 14 52.63 24.14 -8.10
C SER A 14 52.20 24.13 -6.61
N PHE A 15 51.90 22.99 -5.96
CA PHE A 15 52.81 22.07 -5.26
C PHE A 15 53.94 22.74 -4.46
N MET A 16 53.93 22.59 -3.12
CA MET A 16 54.92 21.80 -2.34
C MET A 16 54.61 21.82 -0.82
N THR A 17 54.59 20.62 -0.23
CA THR A 17 55.14 20.17 1.07
C THR A 17 54.89 21.05 2.32
N GLY A 18 54.33 20.59 3.44
CA GLY A 18 54.46 19.31 4.11
C GLY A 18 55.15 19.53 5.46
N GLN A 19 54.50 19.23 6.58
CA GLN A 19 55.03 18.46 7.72
C GLN A 19 54.09 18.50 8.93
N SER A 20 53.89 17.30 9.45
CA SER A 20 53.31 16.88 10.72
C SER A 20 54.10 17.37 11.93
N THR A 21 53.41 17.60 13.05
CA THR A 21 53.86 17.10 14.36
C THR A 21 52.68 16.76 15.27
N ASP A 22 52.76 15.51 15.74
CA ASP A 22 52.02 14.79 16.77
C ASP A 22 52.24 15.38 18.18
N LEU A 23 51.22 15.30 19.04
CA LEU A 23 51.40 15.26 20.50
C LEU A 23 50.33 14.35 21.14
N ARG A 24 50.67 13.06 21.28
CA ARG A 24 50.15 12.15 22.32
C ARG A 24 51.00 12.23 23.58
N GLY A 25 50.35 12.10 24.74
CA GLY A 25 51.01 11.74 26.01
C GLY A 25 50.04 11.85 27.20
N LYS A 26 49.31 10.76 27.56
CA LYS A 26 49.56 9.85 28.72
C LYS A 26 49.31 10.53 30.08
N GLY A 27 48.52 10.04 31.06
CA GLY A 27 47.92 8.74 31.36
C GLY A 27 47.99 8.50 32.90
N LEU A 28 47.11 7.62 33.44
CA LEU A 28 47.13 6.94 34.77
C LEU A 28 46.67 7.78 36.00
N LEU A 29 45.95 7.32 37.04
CA LEU A 29 45.58 6.00 37.63
C LEU A 29 44.34 6.13 38.58
N LEU A 30 43.70 4.98 38.89
CA LEU A 30 42.53 4.64 39.74
C LEU A 30 42.77 4.75 41.31
N PRO A 31 41.96 4.16 42.24
CA PRO A 31 40.57 4.45 42.72
C PRO A 31 40.42 4.38 44.30
N ALA A 32 39.16 4.32 44.81
CA ALA A 32 38.69 4.00 46.20
C ALA A 32 38.64 5.18 47.22
N LEU A 33 37.71 5.34 48.19
CA LEU A 33 36.77 4.54 48.99
C LEU A 33 35.54 5.43 49.35
N ALA A 34 34.28 4.96 49.28
CA ALA A 34 33.48 4.26 50.30
C ALA A 34 32.59 5.12 51.23
N LEU A 35 31.33 4.69 51.29
CA LEU A 35 30.30 4.79 52.34
C LEU A 35 29.75 6.15 52.82
N GLY A 36 28.44 6.30 52.63
CA GLY A 36 27.59 7.25 53.35
C GLY A 36 26.11 6.92 53.13
N ILE A 37 25.61 5.89 53.81
CA ILE A 37 24.18 5.63 54.00
C ILE A 37 23.62 6.76 54.87
N LEU A 38 22.53 7.43 54.46
CA LEU A 38 21.57 8.05 55.37
C LEU A 38 20.23 8.39 54.67
N VAL A 39 19.24 7.54 54.96
CA VAL A 39 17.89 7.86 55.41
C VAL A 39 17.03 8.82 54.57
N LEU A 40 16.00 8.21 53.97
CA LEU A 40 14.73 8.82 53.59
C LEU A 40 14.12 9.63 54.75
N ALA A 41 13.98 10.94 54.54
CA ALA A 41 13.01 11.75 55.25
C ALA A 41 12.26 12.60 54.22
N GLY A 42 10.96 12.33 54.07
CA GLY A 42 10.08 13.06 53.18
C GLY A 42 10.02 14.54 53.55
N VAL A 43 10.42 15.38 52.61
CA VAL A 43 10.06 16.80 52.60
C VAL A 43 8.94 16.93 51.58
N ALA A 44 7.71 17.00 52.08
CA ALA A 44 6.59 17.51 51.31
C ALA A 44 6.93 18.96 50.93
N VAL A 45 7.34 19.17 49.68
CA VAL A 45 7.43 20.51 49.11
C VAL A 45 6.01 20.97 48.86
N SER A 46 5.43 21.63 49.86
CA SER A 46 4.19 22.38 49.73
C SER A 46 4.42 23.48 48.69
N PHE A 47 3.91 23.28 47.48
CA PHE A 47 3.72 24.37 46.53
C PHE A 47 2.82 25.42 47.21
N PRO A 48 3.19 26.71 47.23
CA PRO A 48 2.25 27.73 47.69
C PRO A 48 1.02 27.70 46.76
N PRO A 49 -0.19 27.96 47.29
CA PRO A 49 -1.35 28.09 46.42
C PRO A 49 -1.07 29.22 45.43
N VAL A 50 -1.25 28.94 44.15
CA VAL A 50 -1.24 29.95 43.10
C VAL A 50 -2.27 31.00 43.50
N ALA A 51 -1.79 32.15 43.96
CA ALA A 51 -2.65 33.29 44.24
C ALA A 51 -3.33 33.65 42.91
N ARG A 52 -4.64 33.38 42.82
CA ARG A 52 -5.46 33.89 41.73
C ARG A 52 -5.34 35.41 41.76
N TYR A 53 -4.67 35.97 40.77
CA TYR A 53 -4.65 37.40 40.53
C TYR A 53 -6.06 37.80 40.07
N VAL A 54 -6.94 38.08 41.03
CA VAL A 54 -8.26 38.65 40.79
C VAL A 54 -8.04 40.15 40.61
N SER A 55 -8.04 40.62 39.36
CA SER A 55 -8.16 42.05 39.10
C SER A 55 -9.52 42.55 39.59
N PRO A 56 -9.62 43.78 40.13
CA PRO A 56 -10.89 44.31 40.62
C PRO A 56 -11.88 44.50 39.46
N PRO A 57 -13.20 44.37 39.71
CA PRO A 57 -14.20 44.50 38.67
C PRO A 57 -14.43 45.99 38.37
N THR A 58 -13.83 46.48 37.29
CA THR A 58 -14.30 47.73 36.68
C THR A 58 -15.58 47.42 35.91
N ARG A 59 -16.72 47.72 36.53
CA ARG A 59 -18.03 47.64 35.88
C ARG A 59 -18.27 48.87 35.00
N ALA A 60 -18.87 48.57 33.85
CA ALA A 60 -19.66 49.42 32.98
C ALA A 60 -18.93 50.30 31.94
N GLY A 61 -18.98 49.81 30.70
CA GLY A 61 -19.30 50.66 29.55
C GLY A 61 -18.24 50.77 28.46
N ALA A 62 -18.04 49.72 27.65
CA ALA A 62 -17.50 49.89 26.29
C ALA A 62 -17.84 48.71 25.38
N ARG A 63 -18.38 49.00 24.20
CA ARG A 63 -18.17 48.16 23.03
C ARG A 63 -16.65 47.98 22.87
N GLY A 64 -16.13 46.74 22.81
CA GLY A 64 -14.78 46.52 22.26
C GLY A 64 -13.72 45.72 23.04
N ASP A 65 -14.06 44.92 24.06
CA ASP A 65 -13.10 43.94 24.61
C ASP A 65 -13.52 42.49 24.32
N CYS A 66 -12.90 41.88 23.31
CA CYS A 66 -13.13 40.48 22.93
C CYS A 66 -12.96 39.52 24.11
N LEU A 67 -11.97 39.76 24.98
CA LEU A 67 -11.64 38.84 26.07
C LEU A 67 -12.67 38.89 27.19
N SER A 68 -13.29 40.05 27.44
CA SER A 68 -14.34 40.18 28.46
C SER A 68 -15.52 39.22 28.23
N CYS A 69 -15.81 38.86 26.98
CA CYS A 69 -16.88 37.93 26.61
C CYS A 69 -16.35 36.54 26.26
N HIS A 70 -15.36 36.42 25.36
CA HIS A 70 -14.87 35.11 24.91
C HIS A 70 -14.10 34.34 25.99
N ALA A 71 -13.57 35.00 27.03
CA ALA A 71 -12.94 34.28 28.15
C ALA A 71 -13.95 33.78 29.19
N ALA A 72 -15.22 34.19 29.09
CA ALA A 72 -16.28 33.71 29.98
C ALA A 72 -16.65 32.25 29.66
N ALA A 73 -17.30 31.59 30.61
CA ALA A 73 -17.83 30.25 30.38
C ALA A 73 -18.88 30.27 29.25
N ALA A 74 -18.82 29.28 28.36
CA ALA A 74 -19.81 29.09 27.32
C ALA A 74 -21.21 28.94 27.96
N ASP A 75 -22.19 29.72 27.50
CA ASP A 75 -23.59 29.56 27.87
C ASP A 75 -24.47 29.10 26.69
N LEU A 76 -25.67 28.59 26.99
CA LEU A 76 -26.64 28.15 25.97
C LEU A 76 -27.16 29.31 25.09
N LYS A 77 -26.82 30.57 25.41
CA LYS A 77 -27.18 31.76 24.63
C LYS A 77 -26.08 32.16 23.65
N GLY A 78 -25.00 31.38 23.57
CA GLY A 78 -23.95 31.53 22.56
C GLY A 78 -22.84 32.51 22.94
N GLY A 79 -22.60 32.75 24.23
CA GLY A 79 -21.49 33.58 24.70
C GLY A 79 -20.39 32.77 25.39
N GLY A 80 -19.14 32.94 24.98
CA GLY A 80 -17.94 32.43 25.67
C GLY A 80 -17.23 31.27 24.97
N ASP A 81 -15.94 31.45 24.66
CA ASP A 81 -15.05 30.46 24.03
C ASP A 81 -13.76 30.28 24.86
N PRO A 82 -13.85 29.90 26.14
CA PRO A 82 -12.71 29.96 27.06
C PRO A 82 -11.57 29.03 26.61
N GLY A 83 -11.89 27.92 25.93
CA GLY A 83 -10.91 27.04 25.33
C GLY A 83 -10.13 27.69 24.18
N MET A 84 -10.79 28.46 23.32
CA MET A 84 -10.13 29.19 22.23
C MET A 84 -9.23 30.30 22.77
N VAL A 85 -9.71 31.04 23.78
CA VAL A 85 -8.91 32.07 24.46
C VAL A 85 -7.68 31.46 25.13
N GLU A 86 -7.82 30.31 25.79
CA GLU A 86 -6.70 29.63 26.42
C GLU A 86 -5.67 29.12 25.40
N GLN A 87 -6.13 28.55 24.28
CA GLN A 87 -5.24 28.16 23.19
C GLN A 87 -4.49 29.36 22.61
N TRP A 88 -5.17 30.49 22.38
CA TRP A 88 -4.54 31.72 21.92
C TRP A 88 -3.50 32.22 22.93
N ARG A 89 -3.82 32.29 24.23
CA ARG A 89 -2.87 32.70 25.29
C ARG A 89 -1.60 31.86 25.32
N ARG A 90 -1.68 30.59 24.94
CA ARG A 90 -0.56 29.66 24.86
C ARG A 90 0.18 29.68 23.53
N SER A 91 -0.31 30.43 22.54
CA SER A 91 0.26 30.49 21.20
C SER A 91 1.44 31.47 21.10
N VAL A 92 2.25 31.30 20.05
CA VAL A 92 3.26 32.29 19.66
C VAL A 92 2.63 33.62 19.25
N HIS A 93 1.39 33.61 18.75
CA HIS A 93 0.66 34.82 18.39
C HIS A 93 0.42 35.71 19.61
N PHE A 94 -0.01 35.14 20.74
CA PHE A 94 -0.14 35.89 22.00
C PHE A 94 1.20 36.46 22.48
N ALA A 95 2.25 35.62 22.50
CA ALA A 95 3.58 36.04 22.93
C ALA A 95 4.17 37.16 22.05
N ARG A 96 3.72 37.27 20.79
CA ARG A 96 4.12 38.32 19.84
C ARG A 96 3.10 39.46 19.71
N GLY A 97 2.07 39.49 20.55
CA GLY A 97 1.07 40.57 20.58
C GLY A 97 0.09 40.57 19.42
N VAL A 98 -0.06 39.47 18.68
CA VAL A 98 -1.09 39.32 17.63
C VAL A 98 -2.44 39.09 18.31
N THR A 99 -3.30 40.10 18.27
CA THR A 99 -4.59 40.12 18.95
C THR A 99 -5.69 39.41 18.15
N CYS A 100 -6.83 39.13 18.79
CA CYS A 100 -8.01 38.58 18.11
C CYS A 100 -8.42 39.44 16.91
N GLN A 101 -8.40 40.77 17.09
CA GLN A 101 -8.80 41.71 16.06
C GLN A 101 -7.82 41.77 14.88
N ALA A 102 -6.56 41.41 15.07
CA ALA A 102 -5.58 41.34 13.99
C ALA A 102 -5.96 40.28 12.94
N CYS A 103 -6.67 39.22 13.37
CA CYS A 103 -7.13 38.14 12.50
C CYS A 103 -8.60 38.32 12.09
N HIS A 104 -9.50 38.56 13.05
CA HIS A 104 -10.95 38.59 12.81
C HIS A 104 -11.49 40.00 12.47
N GLY A 105 -10.69 41.05 12.63
CA GLY A 105 -11.11 42.44 12.47
C GLY A 105 -11.77 43.01 13.73
N THR A 106 -12.50 44.11 13.59
CA THR A 106 -13.19 44.80 14.70
C THR A 106 -14.72 44.80 14.56
N ASN A 107 -15.25 44.40 13.40
CA ASN A 107 -16.69 44.34 13.15
C ASN A 107 -17.25 42.97 13.53
N HIS A 108 -17.89 42.89 14.69
CA HIS A 108 -18.44 41.65 15.24
C HIS A 108 -19.60 41.07 14.41
N GLU A 109 -20.41 41.91 13.76
CA GLU A 109 -21.52 41.42 12.90
C GLU A 109 -20.97 40.73 11.64
N ALA A 110 -19.89 41.26 11.09
CA ALA A 110 -19.18 40.63 9.97
C ALA A 110 -18.55 39.31 10.39
N MET A 111 -17.98 39.22 11.61
CA MET A 111 -17.46 37.97 12.16
C MET A 111 -18.54 36.90 12.27
N ILE A 112 -19.72 37.25 12.81
CA ILE A 112 -20.86 36.32 12.92
C ILE A 112 -21.29 35.82 11.53
N HIS A 113 -21.40 36.71 10.54
CA HIS A 113 -21.74 36.33 9.16
C HIS A 113 -20.70 35.42 8.52
N SER A 114 -19.42 35.63 8.82
CA SER A 114 -18.32 34.77 8.36
C SER A 114 -18.13 33.51 9.22
N HIS A 115 -18.95 33.30 10.25
CA HIS A 115 -18.75 32.25 11.25
C HIS A 115 -17.35 32.25 11.89
N GLY A 116 -16.74 33.43 12.03
CA GLY A 116 -15.39 33.61 12.56
C GLY A 116 -14.27 33.10 11.65
N GLU A 117 -14.56 32.77 10.38
CA GLU A 117 -13.54 32.29 9.45
C GLU A 117 -12.49 33.36 9.14
N VAL A 118 -11.23 32.94 9.07
CA VAL A 118 -10.09 33.79 8.69
C VAL A 118 -9.49 33.24 7.40
N SER A 119 -9.37 34.10 6.40
CA SER A 119 -8.84 33.75 5.09
C SER A 119 -7.31 33.61 5.10
N ALA A 120 -6.77 32.85 4.14
CA ALA A 120 -5.32 32.84 3.91
C ALA A 120 -4.75 34.23 3.58
N GLY A 121 -5.55 35.14 3.01
CA GLY A 121 -5.14 36.52 2.74
C GLY A 121 -4.78 37.30 4.00
N VAL A 122 -5.55 37.10 5.08
CA VAL A 122 -5.23 37.67 6.41
C VAL A 122 -3.90 37.13 6.94
N CYS A 123 -3.69 35.81 6.82
CA CYS A 123 -2.43 35.16 7.20
C CYS A 123 -1.25 35.67 6.37
N GLY A 124 -1.47 35.85 5.06
CA GLY A 124 -0.46 36.25 4.07
C GLY A 124 0.12 37.64 4.29
N ARG A 125 -0.55 38.52 5.06
CA ARG A 125 0.02 39.80 5.51
C ARG A 125 1.31 39.64 6.31
N CYS A 126 1.47 38.49 6.99
CA CYS A 126 2.66 38.15 7.77
C CYS A 126 3.38 36.91 7.23
N HIS A 127 2.66 35.95 6.64
CA HIS A 127 3.15 34.65 6.19
C HIS A 127 3.06 34.48 4.67
N ALA A 128 3.49 35.51 3.91
CA ALA A 128 3.36 35.56 2.46
C ALA A 128 4.01 34.37 1.74
N GLU A 129 5.20 33.93 2.19
CA GLU A 129 5.91 32.79 1.60
C GLU A 129 5.09 31.50 1.68
N ALA A 130 4.62 31.13 2.88
CA ALA A 130 3.81 29.95 3.10
C ALA A 130 2.48 30.00 2.31
N VAL A 131 1.84 31.17 2.22
CA VAL A 131 0.61 31.33 1.42
C VAL A 131 0.88 31.17 -0.07
N ASN A 132 2.00 31.71 -0.57
CA ASN A 132 2.37 31.58 -1.98
C ASN A 132 2.69 30.12 -2.34
N GLU A 133 3.39 29.39 -1.48
CA GLU A 133 3.63 27.96 -1.65
C GLU A 133 2.33 27.16 -1.60
N PHE A 134 1.45 27.45 -0.63
CA PHE A 134 0.14 26.81 -0.51
C PHE A 134 -0.74 27.01 -1.76
N ASN A 135 -0.63 28.14 -2.45
CA ASN A 135 -1.40 28.41 -3.65
C ASN A 135 -0.96 27.57 -4.87
N ASN A 136 0.24 26.95 -4.83
CA ASN A 136 0.81 26.19 -5.95
C ASN A 136 0.50 24.68 -5.90
N GLN A 137 -0.47 24.24 -5.09
CA GLN A 137 -0.74 22.83 -4.82
C GLN A 137 -2.24 22.47 -4.85
N GLY A 138 -2.51 21.16 -4.79
CA GLY A 138 -3.88 20.63 -4.83
C GLY A 138 -4.79 21.07 -3.67
N HIS A 139 -4.24 21.37 -2.49
CA HIS A 139 -5.07 21.86 -1.37
C HIS A 139 -5.76 23.19 -1.66
N ALA A 140 -5.12 24.09 -2.43
CA ALA A 140 -5.77 25.33 -2.84
C ALA A 140 -6.97 25.10 -3.77
N LEU A 141 -6.98 23.98 -4.50
CA LEU A 141 -8.07 23.63 -5.42
C LEU A 141 -9.14 22.73 -4.77
N ALA A 142 -8.92 22.27 -3.53
CA ALA A 142 -9.70 21.20 -2.93
C ALA A 142 -11.20 21.52 -2.82
N ALA A 143 -11.56 22.74 -2.43
CA ALA A 143 -12.95 23.17 -2.33
C ALA A 143 -13.63 23.22 -3.70
N ALA A 144 -13.00 23.90 -4.67
CA ALA A 144 -13.53 24.02 -6.03
C ALA A 144 -13.68 22.64 -6.71
N MET A 145 -12.74 21.72 -6.48
CA MET A 145 -12.83 20.34 -6.98
C MET A 145 -13.98 19.56 -6.34
N ALA A 146 -14.25 19.76 -5.05
CA ALA A 146 -15.39 19.13 -4.39
C ALA A 146 -16.72 19.70 -4.91
N GLU A 147 -16.86 21.03 -4.92
CA GLU A 147 -18.08 21.73 -5.30
C GLU A 147 -18.48 21.48 -6.76
N SER A 148 -17.51 21.22 -7.65
CA SER A 148 -17.75 20.84 -9.04
C SER A 148 -17.99 19.35 -9.26
N ASN A 149 -17.82 18.50 -8.25
CA ASN A 149 -17.98 17.05 -8.39
C ASN A 149 -19.44 16.62 -8.32
N ALA A 150 -19.85 15.70 -9.20
CA ALA A 150 -21.23 15.19 -9.22
C ALA A 150 -21.61 14.48 -7.91
N LYS A 151 -20.66 13.78 -7.27
CA LYS A 151 -20.89 13.13 -5.97
C LYS A 151 -21.29 14.15 -4.92
N PHE A 152 -20.60 15.28 -4.85
CA PHE A 152 -20.91 16.37 -3.93
C PHE A 152 -22.29 16.98 -4.22
N MET A 153 -22.56 17.31 -5.49
CA MET A 153 -23.83 17.92 -5.90
C MET A 153 -25.04 17.03 -5.62
N ALA A 154 -24.87 15.70 -5.69
CA ALA A 154 -25.93 14.75 -5.42
C ALA A 154 -26.24 14.58 -3.91
N GLN A 155 -25.37 15.04 -3.01
CA GLN A 155 -25.57 14.91 -1.57
C GLN A 155 -26.47 15.99 -0.98
N SER A 156 -27.06 15.70 0.19
CA SER A 156 -27.77 16.70 0.99
C SER A 156 -26.84 17.83 1.44
N ALA A 157 -27.40 18.99 1.76
CA ALA A 157 -26.61 20.12 2.23
C ALA A 157 -25.85 19.80 3.53
N GLU A 158 -26.42 18.95 4.39
CA GLU A 158 -25.79 18.47 5.63
C GLU A 158 -24.56 17.62 5.32
N MET A 159 -24.68 16.68 4.37
CA MET A 159 -23.58 15.80 3.97
C MET A 159 -22.48 16.58 3.22
N GLN A 160 -22.86 17.53 2.37
CA GLN A 160 -21.91 18.46 1.74
C GLN A 160 -21.09 19.20 2.80
N ARG A 161 -21.76 19.79 3.80
CA ARG A 161 -21.09 20.56 4.87
C ARG A 161 -20.20 19.69 5.76
N GLN A 162 -20.69 18.54 6.22
CA GLN A 162 -19.98 17.71 7.20
C GLN A 162 -19.06 16.67 6.57
N GLY A 163 -19.54 15.93 5.57
CA GLY A 163 -18.82 14.81 4.96
C GLY A 163 -17.76 15.24 3.96
N CYS A 164 -18.01 16.31 3.18
CA CYS A 164 -17.05 16.76 2.15
C CYS A 164 -16.27 18.00 2.59
N MET A 165 -16.96 19.09 2.94
CA MET A 165 -16.30 20.36 3.24
C MET A 165 -15.55 20.37 4.57
N GLY A 166 -15.81 19.39 5.44
CA GLY A 166 -14.97 19.12 6.62
C GLY A 166 -13.49 18.96 6.25
N CYS A 167 -13.19 18.33 5.11
CA CYS A 167 -11.83 18.17 4.58
C CYS A 167 -11.51 19.20 3.48
N HIS A 168 -12.42 19.38 2.52
CA HIS A 168 -12.14 20.15 1.30
C HIS A 168 -12.13 21.68 1.48
N ALA A 169 -12.72 22.22 2.55
CA ALA A 169 -12.72 23.67 2.79
C ALA A 169 -11.32 24.23 3.15
N ILE A 170 -10.28 23.39 3.26
CA ILE A 170 -8.89 23.84 3.28
C ILE A 170 -8.56 24.73 2.07
N GLY A 171 -9.21 24.52 0.92
CA GLY A 171 -9.05 25.31 -0.32
C GLY A 171 -10.17 26.33 -0.57
N ARG A 172 -10.88 26.78 0.47
CA ARG A 172 -12.02 27.70 0.32
C ARG A 172 -11.60 29.03 -0.30
N HIS A 173 -12.39 29.53 -1.25
CA HIS A 173 -12.25 30.87 -1.81
C HIS A 173 -12.96 31.89 -0.90
N PHE A 174 -12.28 32.98 -0.58
CA PHE A 174 -12.80 34.06 0.26
C PHE A 174 -13.16 35.32 -0.55
N PRO A 175 -14.07 36.18 -0.03
CA PRO A 175 -14.45 37.43 -0.71
C PRO A 175 -13.29 38.41 -0.95
N ASP A 176 -12.20 38.29 -0.21
CA ASP A 176 -10.98 39.09 -0.40
C ASP A 176 -10.11 38.58 -1.57
N GLY A 177 -10.56 37.56 -2.30
CA GLY A 177 -9.86 36.94 -3.42
C GLY A 177 -8.80 35.92 -3.01
N SER A 178 -8.54 35.74 -1.72
CA SER A 178 -7.60 34.74 -1.24
C SER A 178 -8.21 33.34 -1.22
N VAL A 179 -7.33 32.34 -1.31
CA VAL A 179 -7.70 30.93 -1.31
C VAL A 179 -7.02 30.26 -0.13
N GLY A 180 -7.82 29.59 0.70
CA GLY A 180 -7.34 28.65 1.68
C GLY A 180 -7.66 28.99 3.14
N LYS A 181 -7.67 27.95 3.97
CA LYS A 181 -7.84 28.02 5.43
C LYS A 181 -6.61 27.43 6.10
N CYS A 182 -5.80 28.29 6.72
CA CYS A 182 -4.51 27.89 7.29
C CYS A 182 -4.60 27.18 8.66
N ASN A 183 -5.78 26.77 9.13
CA ASN A 183 -5.96 26.18 10.45
C ASN A 183 -6.26 24.67 10.42
N TYR A 184 -5.99 24.00 9.30
CA TYR A 184 -6.26 22.57 9.12
C TYR A 184 -5.15 21.67 9.71
N CYS A 185 -3.87 22.02 9.52
CA CYS A 185 -2.74 21.24 10.04
C CYS A 185 -2.26 21.74 11.42
N HIS A 186 -2.07 23.06 11.57
CA HIS A 186 -1.80 23.71 12.86
C HIS A 186 -3.08 24.39 13.34
N THR A 187 -3.86 23.68 14.14
CA THR A 187 -5.22 24.09 14.48
C THR A 187 -5.27 25.41 15.24
N GLY A 188 -6.23 26.25 14.86
CA GLY A 188 -6.56 27.47 15.59
C GLY A 188 -7.26 27.09 16.90
N HIS A 189 -6.97 27.74 18.03
CA HIS A 189 -6.26 29.03 18.18
C HIS A 189 -4.83 28.90 18.71
N LEU A 190 -4.27 27.69 18.78
CA LEU A 190 -2.89 27.46 19.24
C LEU A 190 -1.85 27.71 18.14
N PHE A 191 -2.19 27.36 16.88
CA PHE A 191 -1.31 27.50 15.70
C PHE A 191 0.09 26.88 15.92
N SER A 192 0.13 25.67 16.49
CA SER A 192 1.39 24.99 16.81
C SER A 192 2.02 24.34 15.58
N ALA A 193 3.17 24.87 15.15
CA ALA A 193 3.98 24.24 14.11
C ALA A 193 4.51 22.86 14.52
N ALA A 194 4.69 22.60 15.82
CA ALA A 194 5.07 21.27 16.30
C ALA A 194 3.93 20.27 16.07
N GLN A 195 2.69 20.65 16.38
CA GLN A 195 1.52 19.82 16.12
C GLN A 195 1.34 19.53 14.62
N ALA A 196 1.51 20.53 13.76
CA ALA A 196 1.36 20.35 12.31
C ALA A 196 2.40 19.41 11.67
N ARG A 197 3.54 19.17 12.33
CA ARG A 197 4.58 18.26 11.83
C ARG A 197 4.34 16.81 12.21
N GLU A 198 3.44 16.55 13.16
CA GLU A 198 3.04 15.21 13.53
C GLU A 198 2.16 14.60 12.42
N PRO A 199 2.33 13.30 12.11
CA PRO A 199 1.55 12.64 11.06
C PRO A 199 0.04 12.68 11.33
N GLU A 200 -0.38 12.70 12.60
CA GLU A 200 -1.79 12.76 13.00
C GLU A 200 -2.50 14.05 12.54
N ALA A 201 -1.77 15.12 12.21
CA ALA A 201 -2.34 16.32 11.60
C ALA A 201 -2.92 16.09 10.19
N CYS A 202 -2.53 14.98 9.53
CA CYS A 202 -3.00 14.61 8.19
C CYS A 202 -4.20 13.64 8.22
N LEU A 203 -4.34 12.87 9.31
CA LEU A 203 -5.26 11.72 9.43
C LEU A 203 -6.72 12.07 9.18
N THR A 204 -7.18 13.26 9.58
CA THR A 204 -8.59 13.65 9.41
C THR A 204 -9.04 13.64 7.94
N CYS A 205 -8.13 13.90 7.00
CA CYS A 205 -8.44 14.02 5.58
C CYS A 205 -7.79 12.91 4.73
N HIS A 206 -6.58 12.47 5.09
CA HIS A 206 -5.78 11.51 4.33
C HIS A 206 -5.93 10.08 4.86
N ALA A 207 -7.18 9.64 4.95
CA ALA A 207 -7.57 8.35 5.48
C ALA A 207 -8.79 7.80 4.71
N GLY A 208 -9.18 6.57 5.02
CA GLY A 208 -10.39 5.96 4.49
C GLY A 208 -10.21 5.22 3.16
N PRO A 209 -11.32 4.75 2.56
CA PRO A 209 -11.28 3.71 1.54
C PRO A 209 -10.73 4.18 0.18
N ASP A 210 -10.86 5.46 -0.15
CA ASP A 210 -10.44 6.00 -1.45
C ASP A 210 -9.00 6.51 -1.46
N HIS A 211 -8.46 6.81 -0.29
CA HIS A 211 -7.08 7.24 -0.14
C HIS A 211 -6.54 6.95 1.27
N PRO A 212 -6.22 5.67 1.59
CA PRO A 212 -5.74 5.28 2.91
C PRO A 212 -4.25 5.60 3.10
N GLN A 213 -3.85 6.87 2.95
CA GLN A 213 -2.43 7.25 3.08
C GLN A 213 -1.94 7.14 4.52
N PHE A 214 -2.74 7.59 5.49
CA PHE A 214 -2.35 7.54 6.89
C PHE A 214 -2.26 6.09 7.37
N GLU A 215 -3.24 5.24 7.05
CA GLU A 215 -3.26 3.83 7.43
C GLU A 215 -2.08 3.08 6.81
N ALA A 216 -1.81 3.30 5.51
CA ALA A 216 -0.66 2.74 4.83
C ALA A 216 0.67 3.23 5.44
N TYR A 217 0.76 4.50 5.85
CA TYR A 217 1.93 5.02 6.54
C TYR A 217 2.09 4.39 7.93
N GLU A 218 1.02 4.33 8.73
CA GLU A 218 1.01 3.85 10.10
C GLU A 218 1.48 2.38 10.20
N GLU A 219 1.03 1.52 9.28
CA GLU A 219 1.44 0.12 9.25
C GLU A 219 2.82 -0.10 8.61
N SER A 220 3.36 0.89 7.89
CA SER A 220 4.67 0.79 7.27
C SER A 220 5.78 0.79 8.32
N LYS A 221 7.00 0.39 7.90
CA LYS A 221 8.17 0.51 8.77
C LYS A 221 8.50 1.97 9.13
N HIS A 222 8.12 2.94 8.30
CA HIS A 222 8.27 4.36 8.63
C HIS A 222 7.35 4.75 9.79
N GLY A 223 6.05 4.45 9.69
CA GLY A 223 5.07 4.75 10.73
C GLY A 223 5.39 4.05 12.05
N ILE A 224 5.70 2.75 12.00
CA ILE A 224 6.06 1.97 13.19
C ILE A 224 7.31 2.55 13.88
N ALA A 225 8.36 2.88 13.13
CA ALA A 225 9.59 3.42 13.70
C ALA A 225 9.40 4.83 14.26
N TYR A 226 8.60 5.67 13.60
CA TYR A 226 8.26 7.00 14.11
C TYR A 226 7.39 6.93 15.37
N ALA A 227 6.36 6.08 15.39
CA ALA A 227 5.50 5.89 16.55
C ALA A 227 6.30 5.45 17.79
N ALA A 228 7.33 4.63 17.60
CA ALA A 228 8.20 4.15 18.66
C ALA A 228 9.17 5.22 19.20
N THR A 229 9.67 6.12 18.35
CA THR A 229 10.80 7.00 18.69
C THR A 229 10.44 8.48 18.76
N ARG A 230 9.42 8.90 18.01
CA ARG A 230 9.10 10.30 17.70
C ARG A 230 10.33 11.10 17.23
N ASP A 231 11.27 10.43 16.55
CA ASP A 231 12.53 11.01 16.06
C ASP A 231 12.58 10.99 14.53
N THR A 232 12.42 12.17 13.93
CA THR A 232 12.41 12.37 12.47
C THR A 232 13.74 12.06 11.79
N ARG A 233 14.84 11.92 12.56
CA ARG A 233 16.14 11.49 12.02
C ARG A 233 16.20 9.99 11.81
N GLN A 234 15.34 9.22 12.48
CA GLN A 234 15.30 7.77 12.40
C GLN A 234 14.17 7.28 11.51
N ALA A 235 13.04 7.99 11.48
CA ALA A 235 11.89 7.64 10.67
C ALA A 235 11.18 8.89 10.14
N PRO A 236 10.75 8.93 8.87
CA PRO A 236 10.06 10.08 8.32
C PRO A 236 8.62 10.18 8.84
N THR A 237 8.04 11.38 8.76
CA THR A 237 6.60 11.64 8.87
C THR A 237 6.03 12.09 7.52
N CYS A 238 4.70 12.29 7.46
CA CYS A 238 4.04 12.92 6.32
C CYS A 238 4.70 14.27 5.97
N ALA A 239 4.95 15.11 6.97
CA ALA A 239 5.54 16.44 6.78
C ALA A 239 7.00 16.38 6.32
N THR A 240 7.82 15.44 6.80
CA THR A 240 9.23 15.37 6.35
C THR A 240 9.35 14.96 4.89
N CYS A 241 8.38 14.18 4.37
CA CYS A 241 8.37 13.72 2.98
C CYS A 241 7.64 14.66 2.02
N HIS A 242 6.50 15.21 2.43
CA HIS A 242 5.68 16.04 1.54
C HIS A 242 5.91 17.53 1.73
N MET A 243 6.50 17.96 2.85
CA MET A 243 6.81 19.37 3.15
C MET A 243 8.31 19.54 3.41
N PRO A 244 9.19 19.12 2.48
CA PRO A 244 10.64 19.17 2.72
C PRO A 244 11.08 20.60 3.02
N ALA A 245 12.00 20.74 3.99
CA ALA A 245 12.46 22.03 4.50
C ALA A 245 11.36 22.98 5.04
N GLY A 246 10.15 22.47 5.31
CA GLY A 246 9.02 23.28 5.81
C GLY A 246 8.19 23.96 4.72
N SER A 247 8.37 23.58 3.46
CA SER A 247 7.54 24.05 2.33
C SER A 247 6.05 23.79 2.57
N HIS A 248 5.20 24.74 2.18
CA HIS A 248 3.74 24.59 2.18
C HIS A 248 3.18 24.09 0.85
N ASP A 249 4.04 23.75 -0.12
CA ASP A 249 3.68 23.00 -1.33
C ASP A 249 3.94 21.50 -1.12
N VAL A 250 2.87 20.77 -0.81
CA VAL A 250 2.82 19.33 -0.57
C VAL A 250 2.90 18.49 -1.86
N SER A 251 2.90 19.13 -3.03
CA SER A 251 2.94 18.44 -4.33
C SER A 251 4.35 18.06 -4.77
N GLN A 252 5.36 18.46 -3.99
CA GLN A 252 6.76 18.21 -4.26
C GLN A 252 7.06 16.71 -4.23
N GLY A 253 7.66 16.21 -5.31
CA GLY A 253 8.07 14.82 -5.44
C GLY A 253 6.96 13.82 -5.76
N ILE A 254 5.69 14.24 -5.81
CA ILE A 254 4.55 13.37 -6.16
C ILE A 254 4.49 13.15 -7.68
N THR A 255 4.78 11.93 -8.13
CA THR A 255 4.76 11.53 -9.55
C THR A 255 3.38 11.01 -9.99
N LEU A 256 3.23 9.70 -10.19
CA LEU A 256 2.01 9.04 -10.68
C LEU A 256 0.97 8.86 -9.56
N GLY A 257 1.42 8.79 -8.30
CA GLY A 257 0.60 8.58 -7.11
C GLY A 257 -0.08 9.84 -6.57
N GLY A 258 -0.61 10.71 -7.45
CA GLY A 258 -1.34 11.93 -7.06
C GLY A 258 -2.59 11.69 -6.21
N VAL A 259 -3.34 12.75 -5.89
CA VAL A 259 -4.66 12.62 -5.26
C VAL A 259 -5.68 12.01 -6.22
N ALA A 260 -6.78 11.45 -5.68
CA ALA A 260 -7.80 10.71 -6.42
C ALA A 260 -7.21 9.56 -7.26
N PHE A 261 -7.55 9.48 -8.55
CA PHE A 261 -7.14 8.40 -9.47
C PHE A 261 -5.65 8.41 -9.85
N GLY A 262 -4.88 9.39 -9.37
CA GLY A 262 -3.48 9.57 -9.74
C GLY A 262 -3.31 10.04 -11.19
N GLY A 263 -2.16 9.73 -11.78
CA GLY A 263 -1.84 10.08 -13.16
C GLY A 263 -1.17 8.95 -13.94
N THR A 264 -1.07 9.15 -15.25
CA THR A 264 -0.35 8.27 -16.17
C THR A 264 0.91 8.97 -16.68
N LEU A 265 1.85 8.18 -17.18
CA LEU A 265 3.04 8.70 -17.81
C LEU A 265 2.79 8.86 -19.31
N GLU A 266 3.35 9.91 -19.90
CA GLU A 266 3.31 10.14 -21.34
C GLU A 266 3.64 8.85 -22.14
N GLY A 267 2.74 8.52 -23.07
CA GLY A 267 2.81 7.31 -23.91
C GLY A 267 1.92 6.15 -23.44
N GLU A 268 1.40 6.18 -22.20
CA GLU A 268 0.43 5.18 -21.73
C GLU A 268 -0.99 5.61 -22.17
N VAL A 269 -1.71 4.73 -22.86
CA VAL A 269 -3.07 4.97 -23.34
C VAL A 269 -4.05 4.09 -22.56
N LEU A 270 -4.95 4.74 -21.83
CA LEU A 270 -6.05 4.09 -21.08
C LEU A 270 -7.38 4.73 -21.52
N ARG A 271 -8.50 4.01 -21.33
CA ARG A 271 -9.87 4.50 -21.46
C ARG A 271 -10.20 5.55 -20.40
N LEU A 272 -9.61 5.39 -19.22
CA LEU A 272 -9.78 6.33 -18.13
C LEU A 272 -9.09 7.66 -18.43
N PRO A 273 -9.79 8.80 -18.28
CA PRO A 273 -9.24 10.13 -18.55
C PRO A 273 -8.34 10.60 -17.38
N LEU A 274 -7.23 9.90 -17.16
CA LEU A 274 -6.26 10.23 -16.12
C LEU A 274 -5.35 11.38 -16.57
N LYS A 275 -4.90 12.19 -15.60
CA LYS A 275 -3.93 13.26 -15.86
C LYS A 275 -2.63 12.66 -16.39
N THR A 276 -2.22 13.06 -17.59
CA THR A 276 -0.94 12.63 -18.16
C THR A 276 0.19 13.53 -17.66
N LEU A 277 1.28 12.91 -17.22
CA LEU A 277 2.50 13.54 -16.76
C LEU A 277 3.57 13.45 -17.83
N ALA A 278 4.14 14.60 -18.22
CA ALA A 278 5.25 14.65 -19.17
C ALA A 278 6.49 13.95 -18.58
N ARG A 279 7.29 13.29 -19.43
CA ARG A 279 8.49 12.56 -18.97
C ARG A 279 9.45 13.44 -18.17
N ALA A 280 9.71 14.66 -18.66
CA ALA A 280 10.60 15.62 -17.99
C ALA A 280 10.07 16.05 -16.62
N GLU A 281 8.74 16.20 -16.47
CA GLU A 281 8.13 16.52 -15.19
C GLU A 281 8.24 15.34 -14.21
N PHE A 282 7.97 14.11 -14.68
CA PHE A 282 8.16 12.89 -13.90
C PHE A 282 9.59 12.78 -13.37
N GLU A 283 10.60 12.96 -14.22
CA GLU A 283 12.01 12.87 -13.83
C GLU A 283 12.40 13.94 -12.81
N LYS A 284 11.95 15.18 -13.00
CA LYS A 284 12.16 16.28 -12.04
C LYS A 284 11.55 15.93 -10.68
N LYS A 285 10.29 15.48 -10.66
CA LYS A 285 9.62 15.13 -9.40
C LYS A 285 10.25 13.90 -8.74
N ARG A 286 10.64 12.88 -9.51
CA ARG A 286 11.35 11.70 -8.99
C ARG A 286 12.68 12.10 -8.37
N ALA A 287 13.44 13.02 -8.98
CA ALA A 287 14.69 13.52 -8.42
C ALA A 287 14.47 14.20 -7.06
N ASN A 288 13.43 15.05 -6.95
CA ASN A 288 13.06 15.69 -5.68
C ASN A 288 12.72 14.66 -4.59
N MET A 289 11.92 13.63 -4.92
CA MET A 289 11.56 12.58 -3.96
C MET A 289 12.78 11.77 -3.52
N LEU A 290 13.66 11.38 -4.46
CA LEU A 290 14.88 10.65 -4.14
C LEU A 290 15.81 11.43 -3.21
N GLN A 291 15.88 12.75 -3.36
CA GLN A 291 16.69 13.61 -2.48
C GLN A 291 16.23 13.50 -1.02
N ILE A 292 14.93 13.40 -0.78
CA ILE A 292 14.37 13.19 0.56
C ILE A 292 14.80 11.82 1.10
N CYS A 293 14.67 10.77 0.30
CA CYS A 293 15.05 9.42 0.70
C CYS A 293 16.54 9.31 1.06
N THR A 294 17.41 10.08 0.40
CA THR A 294 18.86 10.06 0.66
C THR A 294 19.27 10.61 2.02
N GLY A 295 18.35 11.22 2.77
CA GLY A 295 18.58 11.54 4.18
C GLY A 295 18.85 10.30 5.06
N CYS A 296 18.31 9.14 4.67
CA CYS A 296 18.42 7.90 5.44
C CYS A 296 18.84 6.67 4.62
N HIS A 297 18.50 6.62 3.33
CA HIS A 297 18.70 5.44 2.48
C HIS A 297 19.75 5.67 1.39
N ALA A 298 20.39 4.58 0.95
CA ALA A 298 21.14 4.59 -0.31
C ALA A 298 20.21 4.93 -1.48
N THR A 299 20.67 5.77 -2.42
CA THR A 299 19.87 6.20 -3.57
C THR A 299 19.41 5.03 -4.44
N SER A 300 20.18 3.95 -4.53
CA SER A 300 19.80 2.74 -5.27
C SER A 300 18.57 2.08 -4.67
N PHE A 301 18.59 1.83 -3.36
CA PHE A 301 17.45 1.25 -2.64
C PHE A 301 16.17 2.08 -2.82
N ALA A 302 16.26 3.39 -2.63
CA ALA A 302 15.10 4.28 -2.79
C ALA A 302 14.58 4.31 -4.23
N ARG A 303 15.49 4.24 -5.22
CA ARG A 303 15.13 4.18 -6.65
C ARG A 303 14.39 2.90 -6.98
N ASP A 304 14.88 1.77 -6.50
CA ASP A 304 14.30 0.45 -6.78
C ASP A 304 12.90 0.34 -6.15
N ALA A 305 12.77 0.73 -4.87
CA ALA A 305 11.47 0.73 -4.18
C ALA A 305 10.42 1.60 -4.89
N LEU A 306 10.80 2.82 -5.32
CA LEU A 306 9.89 3.70 -6.05
C LEU A 306 9.65 3.25 -7.50
N ALA A 307 10.52 2.44 -8.09
CA ALA A 307 10.31 1.84 -9.41
C ALA A 307 9.31 0.67 -9.32
N ASP A 308 9.38 -0.14 -8.27
CA ASP A 308 8.40 -1.19 -7.98
C ASP A 308 7.01 -0.58 -7.75
N ALA A 309 6.92 0.52 -7.00
CA ALA A 309 5.66 1.24 -6.80
C ALA A 309 5.08 1.79 -8.13
N ASP A 310 5.91 2.29 -9.05
CA ASP A 310 5.47 2.70 -10.38
C ASP A 310 4.97 1.52 -11.22
N ALA A 311 5.63 0.37 -11.13
CA ALA A 311 5.23 -0.85 -11.84
C ALA A 311 3.87 -1.35 -11.33
N ILE A 312 3.68 -1.36 -10.01
CA ILE A 312 2.40 -1.69 -9.36
C ILE A 312 1.31 -0.71 -9.81
N LYS A 313 1.56 0.60 -9.77
CA LYS A 313 0.60 1.61 -10.25
C LYS A 313 0.15 1.33 -11.68
N LYS A 314 1.08 1.09 -12.60
CA LYS A 314 0.78 0.80 -14.01
C LYS A 314 0.01 -0.51 -14.18
N GLN A 315 0.35 -1.54 -13.40
CA GLN A 315 -0.39 -2.79 -13.41
C GLN A 315 -1.83 -2.57 -12.93
N THR A 316 -2.01 -1.86 -11.83
CA THR A 316 -3.33 -1.53 -11.28
C THR A 316 -4.14 -0.72 -12.29
N ASP A 317 -3.56 0.30 -12.92
CA ASP A 317 -4.23 1.12 -13.93
C ASP A 317 -4.76 0.26 -15.10
N ARG A 318 -4.00 -0.73 -15.56
CA ARG A 318 -4.45 -1.67 -16.61
C ARG A 318 -5.59 -2.57 -16.14
N LEU A 319 -5.62 -2.94 -14.86
CA LEU A 319 -6.72 -3.72 -14.28
C LEU A 319 -8.00 -2.87 -14.17
N VAL A 320 -7.88 -1.61 -13.75
CA VAL A 320 -9.01 -0.67 -13.73
C VAL A 320 -9.49 -0.37 -15.15
N ASP A 321 -8.58 -0.21 -16.13
CA ASP A 321 -8.94 -0.04 -17.54
C ASP A 321 -9.72 -1.23 -18.10
N ARG A 322 -9.30 -2.44 -17.74
CA ARG A 322 -10.03 -3.67 -18.07
C ARG A 322 -11.43 -3.68 -17.46
N ALA A 323 -11.58 -3.24 -16.21
CA ALA A 323 -12.87 -3.10 -15.55
C ALA A 323 -13.77 -2.10 -16.31
N ALA A 324 -13.24 -0.95 -16.72
CA ALA A 324 -13.96 0.03 -17.53
C ALA A 324 -14.43 -0.57 -18.88
N GLY A 325 -13.55 -1.35 -19.53
CA GLY A 325 -13.90 -2.04 -20.78
C GLY A 325 -15.04 -3.04 -20.64
N ILE A 326 -15.17 -3.69 -19.48
CA ILE A 326 -16.30 -4.60 -19.18
C ILE A 326 -17.61 -3.82 -19.09
N VAL A 327 -17.64 -2.71 -18.34
CA VAL A 327 -18.83 -1.86 -18.22
C VAL A 327 -19.25 -1.29 -19.57
N GLU A 328 -18.29 -0.78 -20.33
CA GLU A 328 -18.52 -0.22 -21.67
C GLU A 328 -19.11 -1.26 -22.64
N ALA A 329 -18.62 -2.50 -22.60
CA ALA A 329 -19.14 -3.57 -23.45
C ALA A 329 -20.61 -3.89 -23.15
N VAL A 330 -20.98 -3.98 -21.86
CA VAL A 330 -22.36 -4.24 -21.43
C VAL A 330 -23.27 -3.06 -21.76
N TYR A 331 -22.80 -1.82 -21.58
CA TYR A 331 -23.53 -0.62 -21.97
C TYR A 331 -23.83 -0.59 -23.47
N ARG A 332 -22.82 -0.84 -24.32
CA ARG A 332 -22.97 -0.84 -25.79
C ARG A 332 -23.88 -1.95 -26.30
N ALA A 333 -23.90 -3.10 -25.62
CA ALA A 333 -24.86 -4.18 -25.90
C ALA A 333 -26.27 -3.86 -25.40
N GLY A 334 -26.41 -2.81 -24.60
CA GLY A 334 -27.65 -2.33 -24.04
C GLY A 334 -28.24 -3.16 -22.93
N ALA A 335 -27.39 -3.90 -22.21
CA ALA A 335 -27.77 -4.83 -21.16
C ALA A 335 -27.46 -4.31 -19.74
N LEU A 336 -27.02 -3.05 -19.59
CA LEU A 336 -26.89 -2.43 -18.26
C LEU A 336 -28.27 -2.22 -17.64
N ASP A 337 -28.40 -2.53 -16.35
CA ASP A 337 -29.65 -2.35 -15.61
C ASP A 337 -29.39 -1.73 -14.20
N PRO A 338 -29.95 -0.55 -13.89
CA PRO A 338 -30.62 0.36 -14.82
C PRO A 338 -29.62 0.95 -15.82
N ARG A 339 -30.10 1.33 -17.01
CA ARG A 339 -29.28 2.09 -17.94
C ARG A 339 -29.13 3.55 -17.50
N PRO A 340 -28.06 4.25 -17.93
CA PRO A 340 -27.92 5.68 -17.70
C PRO A 340 -29.11 6.53 -18.15
N GLU A 341 -29.80 6.12 -19.22
CA GLU A 341 -30.95 6.82 -19.77
C GLU A 341 -32.25 6.59 -18.96
N ASP A 342 -32.30 5.53 -18.15
CA ASP A 342 -33.50 5.06 -17.43
C ASP A 342 -33.49 5.45 -15.94
N ARG A 343 -32.55 6.30 -15.53
CA ARG A 343 -32.33 6.70 -14.13
C ARG A 343 -32.20 8.22 -13.98
N PRO A 344 -32.25 8.78 -12.76
CA PRO A 344 -31.96 10.19 -12.54
C PRO A 344 -30.62 10.59 -13.16
N PRO A 345 -30.56 11.70 -13.92
CA PRO A 345 -29.35 12.10 -14.62
C PRO A 345 -28.25 12.50 -13.66
N ASN A 346 -27.00 12.27 -14.06
CA ASN A 346 -25.84 12.80 -13.36
C ASN A 346 -25.90 14.34 -13.35
N PRO A 347 -25.69 15.02 -12.21
CA PRO A 347 -25.77 16.49 -12.12
C PRO A 347 -24.81 17.24 -13.06
N VAL A 348 -23.71 16.59 -13.48
CA VAL A 348 -22.68 17.19 -14.34
C VAL A 348 -22.75 16.63 -15.76
N GLU A 349 -22.83 15.31 -15.89
CA GLU A 349 -22.67 14.61 -17.19
C GLU A 349 -24.01 14.17 -17.83
N GLY A 350 -25.13 14.46 -17.17
CA GLY A 350 -26.47 14.10 -17.66
C GLY A 350 -26.77 12.60 -17.66
N ALA A 351 -27.65 12.17 -18.57
CA ALA A 351 -28.10 10.78 -18.71
C ALA A 351 -27.13 9.97 -19.60
N SER A 352 -25.87 9.89 -19.19
CA SER A 352 -24.80 9.20 -19.92
C SER A 352 -24.01 8.24 -19.02
N LEU A 353 -23.29 7.27 -19.62
CA LEU A 353 -22.38 6.41 -18.88
C LEU A 353 -21.16 7.21 -18.40
N VAL A 354 -20.95 7.28 -17.08
CA VAL A 354 -19.83 8.00 -16.47
C VAL A 354 -18.91 7.03 -15.75
N MET A 355 -17.66 6.93 -16.18
CA MET A 355 -16.61 6.07 -15.60
C MET A 355 -15.39 6.86 -15.11
N GLY A 356 -15.57 8.16 -14.85
CA GLY A 356 -14.50 9.07 -14.45
C GLY A 356 -14.81 9.83 -13.16
N THR A 357 -14.21 11.01 -13.01
CA THR A 357 -14.30 11.85 -11.81
C THR A 357 -15.73 12.12 -11.32
N HIS A 358 -16.68 12.27 -12.24
CA HIS A 358 -18.09 12.55 -11.95
C HIS A 358 -18.95 11.29 -11.76
N GLN A 359 -18.37 10.08 -11.74
CA GLN A 359 -19.15 8.87 -11.49
C GLN A 359 -19.77 8.90 -10.08
N LEU A 360 -21.06 8.56 -10.02
CA LEU A 360 -21.82 8.39 -8.78
C LEU A 360 -21.74 6.94 -8.30
N TYR A 361 -21.93 6.74 -7.00
CA TYR A 361 -22.08 5.42 -6.37
C TYR A 361 -23.56 5.08 -6.09
N GLU A 362 -24.47 5.99 -6.41
CA GLU A 362 -25.91 5.85 -6.19
C GLU A 362 -26.67 5.84 -7.52
N ASN A 363 -27.85 5.22 -7.52
CA ASN A 363 -28.70 5.05 -8.70
C ASN A 363 -27.97 4.37 -9.89
N THR A 364 -26.92 3.60 -9.64
CA THR A 364 -26.13 2.96 -10.71
C THR A 364 -26.36 1.47 -10.82
N SER A 365 -26.03 0.88 -11.97
CA SER A 365 -26.08 -0.57 -12.13
C SER A 365 -25.06 -1.27 -11.21
N PRO A 366 -25.29 -2.54 -10.83
CA PRO A 366 -24.32 -3.29 -10.02
C PRO A 366 -22.92 -3.33 -10.63
N LEU A 367 -22.84 -3.35 -11.97
CA LEU A 367 -21.57 -3.37 -12.70
C LEU A 367 -20.84 -2.02 -12.62
N GLU A 368 -21.57 -0.91 -12.72
CA GLU A 368 -21.03 0.44 -12.51
C GLU A 368 -20.63 0.66 -11.05
N GLN A 369 -21.42 0.18 -10.09
CA GLN A 369 -21.09 0.27 -8.67
C GLN A 369 -19.81 -0.52 -8.34
N ARG A 370 -19.66 -1.73 -8.87
CA ARG A 370 -18.42 -2.49 -8.67
C ARG A 370 -17.22 -1.82 -9.35
N PHE A 371 -17.42 -1.24 -10.54
CA PHE A 371 -16.38 -0.44 -11.17
C PHE A 371 -15.98 0.77 -10.32
N PHE A 372 -16.95 1.46 -9.70
CA PHE A 372 -16.68 2.57 -8.80
C PHE A 372 -15.75 2.15 -7.66
N GLU A 373 -16.02 1.03 -7.00
CA GLU A 373 -15.14 0.52 -5.93
C GLU A 373 -13.73 0.19 -6.44
N VAL A 374 -13.60 -0.42 -7.61
CA VAL A 374 -12.30 -0.72 -8.21
C VAL A 374 -11.51 0.55 -8.52
N ALA A 375 -12.17 1.54 -9.13
CA ALA A 375 -11.52 2.76 -9.59
C ALA A 375 -11.24 3.75 -8.45
N VAL A 376 -12.13 3.84 -7.46
CA VAL A 376 -12.10 4.85 -6.40
C VAL A 376 -11.51 4.30 -5.11
N PHE A 377 -11.71 3.02 -4.77
CA PHE A 377 -11.24 2.45 -3.50
C PHE A 377 -10.04 1.52 -3.67
N HIS A 378 -10.25 0.36 -4.31
CA HIS A 378 -9.26 -0.73 -4.32
C HIS A 378 -8.03 -0.39 -5.16
N GLY A 379 -8.21 0.26 -6.31
CA GLY A 379 -7.13 0.72 -7.16
C GLY A 379 -6.21 1.70 -6.42
N PRO A 380 -6.72 2.84 -5.95
CA PRO A 380 -5.99 3.78 -5.09
C PRO A 380 -5.33 3.15 -3.87
N THR A 381 -6.03 2.28 -3.14
CA THR A 381 -5.48 1.54 -2.00
C THR A 381 -4.22 0.75 -2.39
N THR A 382 -4.25 0.04 -3.51
CA THR A 382 -3.13 -0.78 -4.01
C THR A 382 -1.85 0.04 -4.19
N TRP A 383 -1.91 1.11 -4.99
CA TRP A 383 -0.70 1.85 -5.33
C TRP A 383 -0.30 2.86 -4.26
N LYS A 384 -1.25 3.38 -3.45
CA LYS A 384 -0.91 4.19 -2.27
C LYS A 384 -0.19 3.35 -1.22
N GLY A 385 -0.62 2.11 -0.98
CA GLY A 385 0.11 1.14 -0.16
C GLY A 385 1.55 0.95 -0.66
N ALA A 386 1.73 0.80 -1.97
CA ALA A 386 3.06 0.61 -2.56
C ALA A 386 3.97 1.83 -2.34
N TYR A 387 3.49 3.04 -2.60
CA TYR A 387 4.27 4.27 -2.38
C TYR A 387 4.57 4.56 -0.90
N HIS A 388 3.80 4.01 0.04
CA HIS A 388 4.03 4.13 1.48
C HIS A 388 4.72 2.90 2.09
N ASN A 389 5.18 1.94 1.28
CA ASN A 389 5.82 0.69 1.73
C ASN A 389 4.96 -0.10 2.72
N SER A 390 3.67 -0.24 2.40
CA SER A 390 2.67 -0.92 3.19
C SER A 390 2.19 -2.17 2.43
N PRO A 391 2.70 -3.38 2.79
CA PRO A 391 2.40 -4.59 2.04
C PRO A 391 0.93 -5.00 2.09
N ASP A 392 0.24 -4.75 3.20
CA ASP A 392 -1.16 -5.17 3.38
C ASP A 392 -2.10 -4.32 2.53
N HIS A 393 -1.94 -2.99 2.55
CA HIS A 393 -2.70 -2.12 1.64
C HIS A 393 -2.36 -2.36 0.18
N THR A 394 -1.09 -2.65 -0.13
CA THR A 394 -0.71 -2.99 -1.50
C THR A 394 -1.39 -4.27 -1.97
N HIS A 395 -1.36 -5.32 -1.15
CA HIS A 395 -1.77 -6.65 -1.58
C HIS A 395 -3.22 -6.99 -1.19
N TRP A 396 -3.51 -7.11 0.10
CA TRP A 396 -4.77 -7.67 0.60
C TRP A 396 -5.92 -6.68 0.55
N LEU A 397 -5.71 -5.42 0.94
CA LEU A 397 -6.77 -4.40 0.90
C LEU A 397 -6.91 -3.77 -0.49
N GLY A 398 -5.86 -3.83 -1.31
CA GLY A 398 -5.82 -3.27 -2.65
C GLY A 398 -5.91 -4.31 -3.77
N ASN A 399 -4.76 -4.87 -4.18
CA ASN A 399 -4.63 -5.67 -5.41
C ASN A 399 -5.54 -6.90 -5.44
N MET A 400 -5.70 -7.59 -4.31
CA MET A 400 -6.61 -8.71 -4.18
C MET A 400 -8.05 -8.25 -4.43
N LYS A 401 -8.49 -7.13 -3.83
CA LYS A 401 -9.83 -6.56 -4.02
C LYS A 401 -10.10 -6.08 -5.43
N VAL A 402 -9.09 -5.53 -6.13
CA VAL A 402 -9.18 -5.22 -7.56
C VAL A 402 -9.46 -6.49 -8.37
N LYS A 403 -8.71 -7.57 -8.12
CA LYS A 403 -8.86 -8.84 -8.83
C LYS A 403 -10.17 -9.55 -8.51
N GLU A 404 -10.58 -9.56 -7.25
CA GLU A 404 -11.89 -10.08 -6.79
C GLU A 404 -13.04 -9.38 -7.52
N SER A 405 -12.98 -8.05 -7.58
CA SER A 405 -14.00 -7.23 -8.26
C SER A 405 -14.03 -7.50 -9.76
N LEU A 406 -12.88 -7.69 -10.42
CA LEU A 406 -12.82 -8.07 -11.83
C LEU A 406 -13.49 -9.42 -12.10
N ILE A 407 -13.27 -10.43 -11.25
CA ILE A 407 -13.93 -11.73 -11.38
C ILE A 407 -15.44 -11.57 -11.31
N TYR A 408 -15.93 -10.79 -10.35
CA TYR A 408 -17.35 -10.49 -10.23
C TYR A 408 -17.89 -9.77 -11.48
N MET A 409 -17.22 -8.72 -11.93
CA MET A 409 -17.65 -7.93 -13.09
C MET A 409 -17.68 -8.77 -14.37
N GLU A 410 -16.71 -9.65 -14.57
CA GLU A 410 -16.71 -10.57 -15.72
C GLU A 410 -17.87 -11.58 -15.67
N ALA A 411 -18.18 -12.10 -14.48
CA ALA A 411 -19.30 -13.02 -14.29
C ALA A 411 -20.64 -12.31 -14.55
N GLU A 412 -20.81 -11.12 -14.00
CA GLU A 412 -22.02 -10.31 -14.18
C GLU A 412 -22.20 -9.87 -15.63
N ALA A 413 -21.14 -9.41 -16.28
CA ALA A 413 -21.19 -9.07 -17.69
C ALA A 413 -21.54 -10.27 -18.57
N ARG A 414 -21.02 -11.48 -18.26
CA ARG A 414 -21.46 -12.71 -18.94
C ARG A 414 -22.95 -12.98 -18.71
N HIS A 415 -23.45 -12.79 -17.49
CA HIS A 415 -24.86 -12.99 -17.17
C HIS A 415 -25.76 -12.06 -17.99
N LEU A 416 -25.48 -10.75 -17.95
CA LEU A 416 -26.24 -9.72 -18.67
C LEU A 416 -26.21 -9.89 -20.19
N LEU A 417 -25.08 -10.38 -20.74
CA LEU A 417 -24.90 -10.60 -22.18
C LEU A 417 -25.36 -11.98 -22.67
N GLY A 418 -26.10 -12.74 -21.85
CA GLY A 418 -26.57 -14.08 -22.22
C GLY A 418 -25.46 -15.10 -22.47
N GLY A 419 -24.30 -14.94 -21.81
CA GLY A 419 -23.13 -15.83 -21.88
C GLY A 419 -22.05 -15.44 -22.90
N SER A 420 -22.14 -14.28 -23.56
CA SER A 420 -21.39 -14.00 -24.81
C SER A 420 -20.10 -13.14 -24.71
N LEU A 421 -19.30 -13.25 -23.64
CA LEU A 421 -17.95 -12.62 -23.60
C LEU A 421 -16.78 -13.55 -23.92
N SER A 422 -17.02 -14.85 -24.15
CA SER A 422 -15.94 -15.76 -24.58
C SER A 422 -15.82 -15.79 -26.11
N PRO A 423 -14.60 -15.83 -26.67
CA PRO A 423 -14.39 -16.28 -28.05
C PRO A 423 -15.10 -17.62 -28.22
N LYS A 424 -15.98 -17.74 -29.23
CA LYS A 424 -16.69 -18.99 -29.52
C LYS A 424 -15.66 -20.09 -29.82
N THR A 425 -15.34 -20.87 -28.79
CA THR A 425 -14.79 -22.22 -28.94
C THR A 425 -15.98 -23.17 -28.78
N PRO A 426 -16.13 -24.23 -29.58
CA PRO A 426 -17.35 -25.03 -29.57
C PRO A 426 -17.59 -25.65 -28.20
N SER A 427 -18.81 -25.44 -27.69
CA SER A 427 -19.31 -25.97 -26.41
C SER A 427 -19.30 -27.50 -26.42
N ALA A 428 -18.47 -28.10 -25.58
CA ALA A 428 -18.72 -29.41 -25.01
C ALA A 428 -19.33 -29.18 -23.62
N LYS A 429 -20.50 -29.77 -23.37
CA LYS A 429 -21.20 -29.74 -22.08
C LYS A 429 -20.23 -30.08 -20.94
N ALA A 430 -19.84 -29.08 -20.15
CA ALA A 430 -19.01 -29.26 -18.97
C ALA A 430 -19.89 -29.68 -17.78
N PRO A 431 -19.54 -30.74 -17.02
CA PRO A 431 -19.99 -30.86 -15.65
C PRO A 431 -19.36 -29.74 -14.80
N ALA A 432 -20.05 -29.36 -13.72
CA ALA A 432 -19.83 -28.19 -12.86
C ALA A 432 -18.35 -27.91 -12.48
N PRO A 433 -17.98 -26.63 -12.20
CA PRO A 433 -16.59 -26.24 -12.02
C PRO A 433 -16.08 -26.66 -10.64
N PHE A 434 -15.46 -27.83 -10.56
CA PHE A 434 -14.44 -28.06 -9.54
C PHE A 434 -13.28 -27.09 -9.82
N SER A 435 -12.90 -26.30 -8.81
CA SER A 435 -11.76 -25.38 -8.86
C SER A 435 -10.50 -26.14 -9.27
N ARG A 436 -10.04 -25.92 -10.51
CA ARG A 436 -8.74 -26.38 -11.02
C ARG A 436 -7.60 -25.46 -10.59
N THR A 437 -7.67 -24.87 -9.41
CA THR A 437 -6.53 -24.13 -8.86
C THR A 437 -5.78 -25.09 -7.96
N PHE A 438 -4.86 -25.82 -8.57
CA PHE A 438 -3.71 -26.34 -7.84
C PHE A 438 -3.05 -25.14 -7.16
N ILE A 439 -3.19 -25.05 -5.84
CA ILE A 439 -2.55 -24.00 -5.07
C ILE A 439 -1.05 -24.25 -5.21
N PRO A 440 -0.26 -23.31 -5.78
CA PRO A 440 1.17 -23.55 -5.97
C PRO A 440 1.83 -23.83 -4.62
N PRO A 441 2.84 -24.72 -4.55
CA PRO A 441 3.54 -25.04 -3.29
C PRO A 441 4.09 -23.83 -2.52
N SER A 442 4.27 -22.69 -3.19
CA SER A 442 4.61 -21.40 -2.60
C SER A 442 3.52 -20.83 -1.68
N GLU A 443 2.26 -21.18 -1.88
CA GLU A 443 1.10 -20.70 -1.12
C GLU A 443 0.67 -21.67 0.00
N VAL A 444 0.97 -22.97 -0.09
CA VAL A 444 0.65 -23.98 0.96
C VAL A 444 1.86 -24.35 1.84
N GLY A 445 3.01 -23.71 1.61
CA GLY A 445 4.14 -23.71 2.54
C GLY A 445 5.18 -24.78 2.26
N VAL A 446 6.30 -24.37 1.67
CA VAL A 446 7.53 -23.99 2.40
C VAL A 446 8.20 -22.86 1.60
N PRO A 447 8.59 -21.72 2.21
CA PRO A 447 9.20 -20.62 1.46
C PRO A 447 10.56 -21.04 0.89
N PHE A 448 10.67 -21.03 -0.44
CA PHE A 448 11.95 -21.24 -1.14
C PHE A 448 12.58 -19.89 -1.50
N LYS A 449 13.91 -19.86 -1.58
CA LYS A 449 14.66 -18.69 -2.02
C LYS A 449 14.29 -18.36 -3.48
N PRO A 450 14.08 -17.08 -3.82
CA PRO A 450 13.87 -16.68 -5.21
C PRO A 450 14.99 -17.21 -6.13
N GLY A 451 14.60 -17.96 -7.15
CA GLY A 451 15.55 -18.57 -8.10
C GLY A 451 15.97 -20.02 -7.79
N ALA A 452 15.44 -20.63 -6.74
CA ALA A 452 15.60 -22.07 -6.50
C ALA A 452 15.01 -22.91 -7.66
N LYS A 453 15.65 -24.04 -7.98
CA LYS A 453 15.34 -24.89 -9.12
C LYS A 453 15.31 -26.36 -8.72
N TYR A 454 14.32 -27.07 -9.26
CA TYR A 454 14.29 -28.52 -9.17
C TYR A 454 15.37 -29.15 -10.07
N VAL A 455 16.11 -30.13 -9.56
CA VAL A 455 17.29 -30.73 -10.25
C VAL A 455 17.08 -32.19 -10.65
N GLY A 456 16.18 -32.91 -9.98
CA GLY A 456 15.71 -34.26 -10.29
C GLY A 456 16.27 -35.35 -9.40
N ASP A 457 15.51 -36.43 -9.29
CA ASP A 457 15.80 -37.61 -8.46
C ASP A 457 17.19 -38.22 -8.67
N ARG A 458 17.68 -38.26 -9.92
CA ARG A 458 18.99 -38.87 -10.24
C ARG A 458 20.17 -38.17 -9.58
N TYR A 459 20.05 -36.89 -9.25
CA TYR A 459 21.11 -36.18 -8.51
C TYR A 459 21.17 -36.65 -7.05
N CYS A 460 20.05 -37.12 -6.49
CA CYS A 460 19.98 -37.63 -5.12
C CYS A 460 20.58 -39.04 -4.98
N GLU A 461 20.53 -39.88 -6.04
CA GLU A 461 21.07 -41.25 -6.03
C GLU A 461 22.55 -41.31 -5.65
N GLY A 462 23.34 -40.34 -6.12
CA GLY A 462 24.78 -40.28 -5.85
C GLY A 462 25.15 -40.00 -4.39
N CYS A 463 24.24 -39.38 -3.63
CA CYS A 463 24.47 -39.01 -2.23
C CYS A 463 23.90 -40.04 -1.26
N ASP A 464 22.67 -40.54 -1.50
CA ASP A 464 21.95 -41.45 -0.60
C ASP A 464 21.33 -42.63 -1.35
N ALA A 465 22.19 -43.54 -1.82
CA ALA A 465 21.79 -44.65 -2.68
C ALA A 465 20.79 -45.63 -2.04
N ASP A 466 20.84 -45.84 -0.71
CA ASP A 466 19.88 -46.69 0.00
C ASP A 466 18.49 -46.04 0.08
N VAL A 467 18.45 -44.73 0.39
CA VAL A 467 17.22 -43.93 0.40
C VAL A 467 16.62 -43.92 -1.00
N TYR A 468 17.41 -43.62 -2.01
CA TYR A 468 16.99 -43.63 -3.41
C TYR A 468 16.42 -44.99 -3.86
N ARG A 469 17.14 -46.09 -3.58
CA ARG A 469 16.67 -47.45 -3.90
C ARG A 469 15.35 -47.81 -3.22
N SER A 470 15.13 -47.31 -2.00
CA SER A 470 13.88 -47.55 -1.28
C SER A 470 12.72 -46.71 -1.81
N TRP A 471 12.94 -45.41 -2.08
CA TRP A 471 11.96 -44.53 -2.71
C TRP A 471 11.53 -45.05 -4.08
N ARG A 472 12.48 -45.53 -4.90
CA ARG A 472 12.20 -46.01 -6.26
C ARG A 472 11.23 -47.20 -6.32
N LYS A 473 10.99 -47.88 -5.20
CA LYS A 473 10.01 -48.98 -5.09
C LYS A 473 8.60 -48.51 -4.74
N THR A 474 8.40 -47.22 -4.48
CA THR A 474 7.11 -46.65 -4.10
C THR A 474 6.24 -46.32 -5.31
N GLU A 475 4.93 -46.23 -5.08
CA GLU A 475 3.97 -45.75 -6.08
C GLU A 475 4.23 -44.29 -6.45
N MET A 476 4.75 -43.47 -5.53
CA MET A 476 5.17 -42.09 -5.81
C MET A 476 6.22 -42.01 -6.91
N ALA A 477 7.24 -42.88 -6.85
CA ALA A 477 8.26 -42.95 -7.89
C ALA A 477 7.70 -43.44 -9.24
N ALA A 478 6.70 -44.32 -9.20
CA ALA A 478 6.04 -44.87 -10.38
C ALA A 478 4.88 -44.02 -10.90
N ALA A 479 4.51 -42.92 -10.23
CA ALA A 479 3.26 -42.19 -10.45
C ALA A 479 3.05 -41.81 -11.92
N PHE A 480 4.07 -41.27 -12.60
CA PHE A 480 3.94 -40.90 -14.01
C PHE A 480 3.62 -42.07 -14.94
N GLY A 481 4.03 -43.29 -14.57
CA GLY A 481 3.74 -44.52 -15.30
C GLY A 481 2.24 -44.77 -15.49
N ALA A 482 1.41 -44.32 -14.55
CA ALA A 482 -0.04 -44.44 -14.64
C ALA A 482 -0.64 -43.62 -15.81
N LEU A 483 0.08 -42.63 -16.34
CA LEU A 483 -0.42 -41.77 -17.43
C LEU A 483 -0.34 -42.41 -18.82
N TYR A 484 0.44 -43.47 -18.99
CA TYR A 484 0.56 -44.15 -20.28
C TYR A 484 -0.73 -44.88 -20.67
N PRO A 485 -1.02 -45.01 -21.98
CA PRO A 485 -2.10 -45.85 -22.49
C PRO A 485 -2.06 -47.27 -21.92
N GLY A 486 -3.21 -47.77 -21.49
CA GLY A 486 -3.37 -49.12 -20.95
C GLY A 486 -2.82 -49.33 -19.52
N ALA A 487 -2.14 -48.33 -18.94
CA ALA A 487 -1.71 -48.38 -17.55
C ALA A 487 -2.88 -48.06 -16.59
N ASP A 488 -2.86 -48.68 -15.41
CA ASP A 488 -3.80 -48.44 -14.31
C ASP A 488 -5.28 -48.42 -14.73
N ARG A 489 -5.68 -49.45 -15.51
CA ARG A 489 -7.02 -49.53 -16.10
C ARG A 489 -8.14 -49.48 -15.07
N GLU A 490 -7.94 -50.11 -13.92
CA GLU A 490 -8.93 -50.16 -12.85
C GLU A 490 -9.17 -48.77 -12.27
N ALA A 491 -8.11 -48.03 -11.89
CA ALA A 491 -8.27 -46.67 -11.38
C ALA A 491 -8.85 -45.72 -12.44
N LYS A 492 -8.37 -45.79 -13.69
CA LYS A 492 -8.90 -44.95 -14.78
C LYS A 492 -10.38 -45.20 -15.05
N THR A 493 -10.80 -46.46 -15.09
CA THR A 493 -12.18 -46.82 -15.43
C THR A 493 -13.13 -46.65 -14.25
N HIS A 494 -12.76 -47.14 -13.06
CA HIS A 494 -13.65 -47.22 -11.90
C HIS A 494 -13.62 -46.00 -10.99
N ALA A 495 -12.44 -45.39 -10.76
CA ALA A 495 -12.33 -44.22 -9.89
C ALA A 495 -12.56 -42.91 -10.66
N LEU A 496 -12.10 -42.85 -11.92
CA LEU A 496 -12.00 -41.59 -12.66
C LEU A 496 -12.93 -41.47 -13.87
N SER A 497 -13.60 -42.56 -14.29
CA SER A 497 -14.39 -42.59 -15.54
C SER A 497 -13.62 -42.07 -16.77
N LEU A 498 -12.31 -42.32 -16.81
CA LEU A 498 -11.40 -41.97 -17.91
C LEU A 498 -11.22 -43.16 -18.85
N ASP A 499 -10.98 -42.86 -20.13
CA ASP A 499 -10.60 -43.86 -21.13
C ASP A 499 -9.21 -44.45 -20.78
N PRO A 500 -9.12 -45.75 -20.42
CA PRO A 500 -7.86 -46.37 -20.03
C PRO A 500 -6.82 -46.43 -21.17
N ASP A 501 -7.26 -46.36 -22.42
CA ASP A 501 -6.41 -46.44 -23.61
C ASP A 501 -5.96 -45.07 -24.13
N LYS A 502 -6.46 -43.98 -23.54
CA LYS A 502 -6.02 -42.62 -23.84
C LYS A 502 -4.63 -42.34 -23.26
N ASP A 503 -3.83 -41.60 -24.01
CA ASP A 503 -2.53 -41.09 -23.56
C ASP A 503 -2.71 -39.81 -22.73
N PHE A 504 -2.39 -39.88 -21.45
CA PHE A 504 -2.41 -38.74 -20.52
C PHE A 504 -1.01 -38.18 -20.24
N THR A 505 0.04 -38.73 -20.84
CA THR A 505 1.43 -38.27 -20.63
C THR A 505 1.68 -36.85 -21.14
N ARG A 506 0.74 -36.32 -21.93
CA ARG A 506 0.72 -34.97 -22.48
C ARG A 506 -0.42 -34.11 -21.94
N ASP A 507 -1.20 -34.63 -20.98
CA ASP A 507 -2.32 -33.91 -20.41
C ASP A 507 -1.85 -33.09 -19.18
N PRO A 508 -1.79 -31.75 -19.27
CA PRO A 508 -1.30 -30.93 -18.18
C PRO A 508 -2.19 -31.00 -16.93
N SER A 509 -3.42 -31.50 -17.04
CA SER A 509 -4.28 -31.71 -15.86
C SER A 509 -3.80 -32.84 -14.94
N CYS A 510 -2.95 -33.75 -15.45
CA CYS A 510 -2.40 -34.87 -14.68
C CYS A 510 -1.05 -34.55 -14.03
N PHE A 511 -0.33 -33.54 -14.53
CA PHE A 511 1.04 -33.26 -14.10
C PHE A 511 1.21 -32.83 -12.63
N PRO A 512 0.27 -32.09 -12.00
CA PRO A 512 0.43 -31.68 -10.61
C PRO A 512 0.65 -32.84 -9.63
N CYS A 513 0.03 -34.01 -9.87
CA CYS A 513 0.14 -35.17 -8.98
C CYS A 513 1.10 -36.26 -9.50
N HIS A 514 1.43 -36.26 -10.80
CA HIS A 514 2.24 -37.31 -11.42
C HIS A 514 3.67 -36.88 -11.75
N THR A 515 4.05 -35.64 -11.46
CA THR A 515 5.37 -35.08 -11.78
C THR A 515 5.92 -34.26 -10.61
N THR A 516 7.18 -33.86 -10.69
CA THR A 516 7.82 -33.04 -9.66
C THR A 516 8.02 -31.61 -10.12
N GLY A 517 7.53 -30.65 -9.33
CA GLY A 517 7.75 -29.22 -9.54
C GLY A 517 7.00 -28.63 -10.74
N PHE A 518 5.92 -29.25 -11.21
CA PHE A 518 5.14 -28.71 -12.34
C PHE A 518 4.72 -27.25 -12.09
N GLY A 519 4.98 -26.38 -13.06
CA GLY A 519 4.71 -24.94 -12.95
C GLY A 519 5.70 -24.15 -12.10
N GLN A 520 6.76 -24.79 -11.57
CA GLN A 520 7.81 -24.15 -10.77
C GLN A 520 9.14 -24.09 -11.53
N PRO A 521 10.03 -23.12 -11.22
CA PRO A 521 11.33 -23.01 -11.87
C PRO A 521 12.15 -24.31 -11.78
N GLY A 522 12.58 -24.85 -12.93
CA GLY A 522 13.36 -26.10 -13.01
C GLY A 522 12.56 -27.40 -12.81
N GLY A 523 11.26 -27.32 -12.54
CA GLY A 523 10.40 -28.50 -12.40
C GLY A 523 9.88 -29.05 -13.73
N PHE A 524 8.92 -29.98 -13.70
CA PHE A 524 8.42 -30.66 -14.88
C PHE A 524 7.76 -29.68 -15.87
N VAL A 525 8.10 -29.81 -17.15
CA VAL A 525 7.50 -29.06 -18.27
C VAL A 525 6.88 -30.03 -19.28
N SER A 526 7.67 -30.98 -19.77
CA SER A 526 7.22 -32.07 -20.65
C SER A 526 8.22 -33.22 -20.63
N LEU A 527 7.85 -34.35 -21.24
CA LEU A 527 8.75 -35.49 -21.41
C LEU A 527 10.00 -35.15 -22.23
N GLU A 528 9.87 -34.23 -23.19
CA GLU A 528 10.95 -33.83 -24.07
C GLU A 528 11.92 -32.84 -23.41
N GLN A 529 11.41 -31.96 -22.56
CA GLN A 529 12.21 -30.90 -21.94
C GLN A 529 12.82 -31.32 -20.61
N THR A 530 12.05 -32.03 -19.79
CA THR A 530 12.44 -32.39 -18.42
C THR A 530 12.12 -33.85 -18.13
N PRO A 531 12.67 -34.81 -18.90
CA PRO A 531 12.39 -36.23 -18.73
C PRO A 531 12.74 -36.74 -17.33
N ASN A 532 13.66 -36.09 -16.64
CA ASN A 532 14.10 -36.41 -15.27
C ASN A 532 13.27 -35.72 -14.17
N ARG A 533 12.07 -35.19 -14.48
CA ARG A 533 11.08 -34.69 -13.50
C ARG A 533 9.80 -35.53 -13.46
N GLN A 534 9.82 -36.69 -14.13
CA GLN A 534 8.71 -37.65 -14.10
C GLN A 534 8.59 -38.29 -12.73
N GLY A 535 7.35 -38.47 -12.27
CA GLY A 535 7.03 -39.06 -10.97
C GLY A 535 7.09 -38.05 -9.82
N VAL A 536 6.66 -38.49 -8.65
CA VAL A 536 6.75 -37.73 -7.40
C VAL A 536 8.07 -38.07 -6.73
N GLN A 537 9.04 -37.17 -6.87
CA GLN A 537 10.45 -37.35 -6.51
C GLN A 537 10.78 -36.78 -5.13
N CYS A 538 12.04 -36.94 -4.70
CA CYS A 538 12.54 -36.43 -3.42
C CYS A 538 12.18 -34.95 -3.19
N GLU A 539 12.34 -34.13 -4.23
CA GLU A 539 12.10 -32.69 -4.18
C GLU A 539 10.62 -32.31 -4.04
N ALA A 540 9.68 -33.22 -4.29
CA ALA A 540 8.26 -33.00 -4.01
C ALA A 540 7.98 -32.92 -2.50
N CYS A 541 8.80 -33.57 -1.67
CA CYS A 541 8.68 -33.55 -0.22
C CYS A 541 9.75 -32.66 0.46
N HIS A 542 10.93 -32.58 -0.14
CA HIS A 542 12.10 -31.92 0.44
C HIS A 542 12.40 -30.52 -0.12
N GLY A 543 11.64 -30.08 -1.13
CA GLY A 543 11.85 -28.80 -1.82
C GLY A 543 12.91 -28.88 -2.92
N PRO A 544 13.18 -27.76 -3.62
CA PRO A 544 14.13 -27.70 -4.72
C PRO A 544 15.56 -27.90 -4.22
N ALA A 545 16.22 -28.95 -4.70
CA ALA A 545 17.53 -29.34 -4.19
C ALA A 545 18.64 -28.34 -4.50
N SER A 546 18.45 -27.42 -5.46
CA SER A 546 19.42 -26.34 -5.71
C SER A 546 19.78 -25.51 -4.46
N GLU A 547 18.95 -25.53 -3.41
CA GLU A 547 19.24 -24.79 -2.18
C GLU A 547 20.22 -25.51 -1.25
N TYR A 548 20.21 -26.84 -1.25
CA TYR A 548 20.91 -27.65 -0.25
C TYR A 548 21.87 -28.69 -0.84
N MET A 549 21.89 -28.85 -2.16
CA MET A 549 22.69 -29.87 -2.84
C MET A 549 24.19 -29.71 -2.57
N ASP A 550 24.75 -28.49 -2.60
CA ASP A 550 26.16 -28.24 -2.28
C ASP A 550 26.53 -28.74 -0.87
N HIS A 551 25.60 -28.64 0.09
CA HIS A 551 25.81 -29.10 1.46
C HIS A 551 25.73 -30.62 1.55
N MET A 552 24.89 -31.26 0.73
CA MET A 552 24.83 -32.73 0.62
C MET A 552 26.08 -33.30 -0.07
N GLU A 553 26.52 -32.69 -1.17
CA GLU A 553 27.73 -33.10 -1.90
C GLU A 553 28.98 -33.01 -1.02
N THR A 554 29.07 -31.96 -0.20
CA THR A 554 30.17 -31.78 0.76
C THR A 554 29.97 -32.53 2.08
N ARG A 555 28.93 -33.38 2.17
CA ARG A 555 28.61 -34.24 3.33
C ARG A 555 28.54 -33.48 4.65
N LYS A 556 27.95 -32.29 4.63
CA LYS A 556 27.72 -31.50 5.85
C LYS A 556 26.79 -32.23 6.82
N PRO A 557 26.88 -31.95 8.14
CA PRO A 557 25.92 -32.45 9.11
C PRO A 557 24.48 -32.11 8.68
N GLY A 558 23.53 -33.03 8.95
CA GLY A 558 22.16 -32.88 8.48
C GLY A 558 21.47 -31.59 8.93
N GLU A 559 21.89 -31.00 10.05
CA GLU A 559 21.38 -29.70 10.50
C GLU A 559 21.82 -28.55 9.59
N GLU A 560 23.07 -28.56 9.10
CA GLU A 560 23.54 -27.58 8.13
C GLU A 560 22.83 -27.73 6.78
N VAL A 561 22.52 -28.96 6.37
CA VAL A 561 21.76 -29.23 5.13
C VAL A 561 20.32 -28.70 5.24
N LYS A 562 19.68 -28.84 6.41
CA LYS A 562 18.35 -28.24 6.68
C LYS A 562 18.41 -26.71 6.64
N VAL A 563 19.41 -26.11 7.28
CA VAL A 563 19.62 -24.65 7.26
C VAL A 563 19.87 -24.14 5.83
N ALA A 564 20.53 -24.93 4.98
CA ALA A 564 20.76 -24.57 3.59
C ALA A 564 19.46 -24.49 2.76
N GLY A 565 18.47 -25.30 3.10
CA GLY A 565 17.13 -25.29 2.47
C GLY A 565 16.41 -26.64 2.43
N LEU A 566 17.02 -27.73 2.94
CA LEU A 566 16.37 -29.05 2.92
C LEU A 566 15.16 -29.07 3.86
N VAL A 567 13.98 -29.27 3.27
CA VAL A 567 12.73 -29.38 4.03
C VAL A 567 12.64 -30.75 4.69
N VAL A 568 12.36 -30.78 5.99
CA VAL A 568 11.90 -32.01 6.65
C VAL A 568 10.40 -32.12 6.42
N ALA A 569 9.99 -33.02 5.52
CA ALA A 569 8.61 -33.17 5.11
C ALA A 569 7.68 -33.44 6.32
N ASP A 570 6.61 -32.66 6.40
CA ASP A 570 5.49 -32.90 7.31
C ASP A 570 4.19 -33.08 6.50
N VAL A 571 3.05 -33.14 7.20
CA VAL A 571 1.74 -33.37 6.58
C VAL A 571 1.44 -32.38 5.44
N ARG A 572 1.99 -31.17 5.47
CA ARG A 572 1.79 -30.14 4.44
C ARG A 572 2.33 -30.56 3.08
N ALA A 573 3.44 -31.27 3.04
CA ALA A 573 3.99 -31.80 1.79
C ALA A 573 3.09 -32.89 1.19
N CYS A 574 2.38 -33.63 2.04
CA CYS A 574 1.53 -34.74 1.61
C CYS A 574 0.16 -34.26 1.09
N VAL A 575 -0.47 -33.29 1.78
CA VAL A 575 -1.80 -32.80 1.40
C VAL A 575 -1.81 -31.95 0.12
N GLN A 576 -0.65 -31.69 -0.48
CA GLN A 576 -0.56 -31.13 -1.84
C GLN A 576 -1.08 -32.09 -2.92
N CYS A 577 -1.01 -33.40 -2.66
CA CYS A 577 -1.40 -34.47 -3.58
C CYS A 577 -2.37 -35.48 -2.96
N HIS A 578 -2.74 -35.28 -1.69
CA HIS A 578 -3.65 -36.12 -0.92
C HIS A 578 -4.71 -35.27 -0.22
N HIS A 579 -5.46 -34.52 -1.01
CA HIS A 579 -6.54 -33.63 -0.59
C HIS A 579 -7.91 -34.29 -0.86
N PRO A 580 -8.96 -34.04 -0.04
CA PRO A 580 -10.31 -34.54 -0.30
C PRO A 580 -10.96 -34.13 -1.63
N SER A 581 -10.31 -33.23 -2.39
CA SER A 581 -10.75 -32.79 -3.72
C SER A 581 -9.95 -33.41 -4.86
N ASP A 582 -9.04 -34.35 -4.57
CA ASP A 582 -8.29 -35.04 -5.60
C ASP A 582 -9.24 -35.90 -6.43
N PRO A 583 -9.15 -35.88 -7.76
CA PRO A 583 -10.08 -36.62 -8.60
C PRO A 583 -9.82 -38.14 -8.58
N CYS A 584 -8.61 -38.57 -8.21
CA CYS A 584 -8.09 -39.92 -8.46
C CYS A 584 -8.31 -40.97 -7.35
N PRO A 585 -8.35 -40.63 -6.06
CA PRO A 585 -8.65 -41.64 -5.05
C PRO A 585 -10.13 -42.03 -5.08
N ASP A 586 -10.43 -43.32 -4.84
CA ASP A 586 -11.79 -43.81 -4.55
C ASP A 586 -12.45 -42.87 -3.51
N ASP A 587 -13.76 -42.62 -3.60
CA ASP A 587 -14.55 -41.87 -2.62
C ASP A 587 -14.36 -42.38 -1.16
N LYS A 588 -13.84 -43.60 -0.99
CA LYS A 588 -13.47 -44.22 0.30
C LYS A 588 -12.04 -43.96 0.77
N TYR A 589 -11.18 -43.37 -0.06
CA TYR A 589 -9.80 -43.07 0.28
C TYR A 589 -9.74 -41.87 1.22
N VAL A 590 -9.38 -42.14 2.47
CA VAL A 590 -9.11 -41.11 3.48
C VAL A 590 -7.61 -41.11 3.73
N PHE A 591 -6.94 -40.01 3.38
CA PHE A 591 -5.52 -39.84 3.67
C PHE A 591 -5.31 -39.67 5.18
N ASP A 592 -4.65 -40.66 5.80
CA ASP A 592 -4.22 -40.61 7.20
C ASP A 592 -2.70 -40.42 7.26
N TYR A 593 -2.28 -39.21 7.62
CA TYR A 593 -0.86 -38.86 7.73
C TYR A 593 -0.12 -39.70 8.79
N ALA A 594 -0.75 -40.04 9.92
CA ALA A 594 -0.09 -40.81 10.97
C ALA A 594 0.18 -42.25 10.49
N VAL A 595 -0.79 -42.84 9.78
CA VAL A 595 -0.63 -44.15 9.15
C VAL A 595 0.45 -44.12 8.07
N MET A 596 0.41 -43.14 7.15
CA MET A 596 1.39 -43.08 6.06
C MET A 596 2.81 -42.79 6.55
N LYS A 597 2.95 -41.92 7.57
CA LYS A 597 4.23 -41.67 8.25
C LYS A 597 4.81 -42.95 8.86
N SER A 598 3.97 -43.85 9.38
CA SER A 598 4.42 -45.14 9.94
C SER A 598 4.89 -46.14 8.88
N LYS A 599 4.33 -46.07 7.66
CA LYS A 599 4.72 -46.92 6.54
C LYS A 599 6.05 -46.49 5.91
N GLY A 600 6.34 -45.19 5.98
CA GLY A 600 7.55 -44.58 5.43
C GLY A 600 7.54 -44.53 3.89
N ILE A 601 8.10 -43.47 3.33
CA ILE A 601 8.19 -43.27 1.86
C ILE A 601 9.59 -43.62 1.32
N HIS A 602 10.56 -43.77 2.22
CA HIS A 602 11.89 -44.28 1.96
C HIS A 602 12.49 -44.79 3.28
N ALA A 603 13.55 -45.58 3.18
CA ALA A 603 14.36 -45.97 4.33
C ALA A 603 14.92 -44.71 5.01
N ILE A 604 14.89 -44.69 6.34
CA ILE A 604 15.53 -43.66 7.15
C ILE A 604 16.80 -44.31 7.70
N HIS A 605 17.97 -43.76 7.36
CA HIS A 605 19.20 -44.18 8.00
C HIS A 605 19.14 -43.84 9.49
N ARG A 606 19.10 -44.87 10.36
CA ARG A 606 19.54 -44.70 11.74
C ARG A 606 21.06 -44.67 11.71
N ARG A 607 21.64 -43.47 11.60
CA ARG A 607 23.03 -43.22 11.98
C ARG A 607 23.04 -42.30 13.18
#